data_AF-A0A540NLM7-F1
#
_entry.id   AF-A0A540NLM7-F1
#
_cell.length_a   1.000
_cell.length_b   1.000
_cell.length_c   1.000
_cell.angle_alpha   90.00
_cell.angle_beta   90.00
_cell.angle_gamma   90.00
#
_symmetry.space_group_name_H-M   'P 1'
#
loop_
_entity.id
_entity.type
_entity.pdbx_description
1 polymer ?
#
loop_
_entity_poly.entity_id
_entity_poly.type
_entity_poly.pdbx_seq_one_letter_code
_entity_poly.pdbx_strand_id
1 'polypeptide(L)'
;MPTKTYQISLDVEMAPSSFGWRDIQAFLMAKVGKRGKYKWAKVKVVQDPNVGRFTIPDKTSPPLRIEVLPASVDNMLHFGLYEIWSGKWKGGLKIHQANVTEVTSILA
;
A
#
# COMPACT_ATOMS: atom_id res chain seq x y z
N MET A 1 18.93 17.33 -8.49
CA MET A 1 18.41 16.88 -7.19
C MET A 1 18.76 15.41 -7.03
N PRO A 2 18.96 14.87 -5.81
CA PRO A 2 19.24 13.44 -5.63
C PRO A 2 17.99 12.58 -5.85
N THR A 3 18.17 11.30 -6.18
CA THR A 3 17.10 10.29 -6.16
C THR A 3 16.58 10.15 -4.74
N LYS A 4 15.25 10.15 -4.61
CA LYS A 4 14.58 9.99 -3.32
C LYS A 4 13.82 8.68 -3.27
N THR A 5 13.84 8.01 -2.13
CA THR A 5 13.05 6.80 -1.90
C THR A 5 11.90 7.14 -0.96
N TYR A 6 10.69 6.75 -1.32
CA TYR A 6 9.50 6.92 -0.50
C TYR A 6 8.95 5.56 -0.10
N GLN A 7 8.59 5.42 1.17
CA GLN A 7 7.84 4.30 1.69
C GLN A 7 6.35 4.66 1.74
N ILE A 8 5.50 3.75 1.26
CA ILE A 8 4.05 3.92 1.26
C ILE A 8 3.44 3.00 2.30
N SER A 9 2.52 3.54 3.10
CA SER A 9 1.62 2.75 3.94
C SER A 9 0.21 3.36 4.01
N LEU A 10 -0.75 2.53 4.40
CA LEU A 10 -2.15 2.91 4.62
C LEU A 10 -2.53 2.57 6.04
N ASP A 11 -3.12 3.51 6.75
CA ASP A 11 -3.77 3.23 8.04
C ASP A 11 -5.25 2.97 7.76
N VAL A 12 -5.69 1.77 8.13
CA VAL A 12 -7.01 1.24 7.77
C VAL A 12 -7.73 0.69 8.99
N GLU A 13 -9.04 0.52 8.84
CA GLU A 13 -9.90 -0.08 9.86
C GLU A 13 -10.96 -0.95 9.16
N MET A 14 -11.30 -2.07 9.78
CA MET A 14 -12.41 -2.91 9.33
C MET A 14 -13.67 -2.53 10.09
N ALA A 15 -14.70 -2.11 9.36
CA ALA A 15 -16.02 -1.91 9.94
C ALA A 15 -16.57 -3.24 10.51
N PRO A 16 -17.41 -3.20 11.55
CA PRO A 16 -18.03 -4.40 12.11
C PRO A 16 -18.82 -5.22 11.08
N SER A 17 -19.38 -4.56 10.06
CA SER A 17 -20.13 -5.17 8.95
C SER A 17 -19.25 -5.52 7.73
N SER A 18 -17.93 -5.56 7.88
CA SER A 18 -17.02 -5.88 6.78
C SER A 18 -17.18 -7.33 6.30
N PHE A 19 -17.01 -7.53 4.98
CA PHE A 19 -17.23 -8.83 4.34
C PHE A 19 -16.32 -9.04 3.13
N GLY A 20 -16.11 -10.30 2.75
CA GLY A 20 -15.38 -10.67 1.53
C GLY A 20 -13.85 -10.61 1.61
N TRP A 21 -13.29 -10.28 2.79
CA TRP A 21 -11.84 -10.18 2.99
C TRP A 21 -11.17 -11.49 3.45
N ARG A 22 -11.94 -12.56 3.76
CA ARG A 22 -11.39 -13.86 4.20
C ARG A 22 -10.65 -14.57 3.08
N ASP A 23 -9.46 -15.08 3.40
CA ASP A 23 -8.62 -15.90 2.52
C ASP A 23 -8.27 -15.25 1.18
N ILE A 24 -8.19 -13.92 1.13
CA ILE A 24 -7.80 -13.18 -0.08
C ILE A 24 -6.31 -12.83 -0.07
N GLN A 25 -5.79 -12.53 -1.25
CA GLN A 25 -4.48 -11.91 -1.41
C GLN A 25 -4.66 -10.46 -1.86
N ALA A 26 -4.33 -9.53 -0.96
CA ALA A 26 -4.29 -8.11 -1.29
C ALA A 26 -2.85 -7.67 -1.59
N PHE A 27 -2.72 -6.60 -2.38
CA PHE A 27 -1.46 -6.02 -2.80
C PHE A 27 -1.50 -4.52 -2.62
N LEU A 28 -0.50 -3.97 -1.93
CA LEU A 28 -0.22 -2.54 -2.00
C LEU A 28 0.66 -2.31 -3.23
N MET A 29 0.25 -1.42 -4.12
CA MET A 29 0.98 -1.12 -5.35
C MET A 29 1.30 0.36 -5.45
N ALA A 30 2.43 0.68 -6.07
CA ALA A 30 2.86 2.05 -6.36
C ALA A 30 3.59 2.15 -7.71
N LYS A 31 3.48 3.29 -8.37
CA LYS A 31 4.28 3.66 -9.56
C LYS A 31 4.48 5.17 -9.64
N VAL A 32 5.57 5.60 -10.28
CA VAL A 32 5.83 7.03 -10.57
C VAL A 32 5.45 7.34 -12.01
N GLY A 33 4.57 8.31 -12.17
CA GLY A 33 4.02 8.76 -13.44
C GLY A 33 3.05 7.77 -14.09
N LYS A 34 2.42 8.20 -15.20
CA LYS A 34 1.40 7.40 -15.90
C LYS A 34 1.95 6.09 -16.46
N ARG A 35 3.16 6.11 -17.03
CA ARG A 35 3.83 4.95 -17.66
C ARG A 35 4.91 4.30 -16.77
N GLY A 36 4.94 4.63 -15.48
CA GLY A 36 5.91 4.07 -14.54
C GLY A 36 5.79 2.57 -14.36
N LYS A 37 6.91 1.92 -14.03
CA LYS A 37 6.91 0.52 -13.60
C LYS A 37 6.24 0.40 -12.23
N TYR A 38 5.38 -0.59 -12.08
CA TYR A 38 4.76 -0.90 -10.80
C TYR A 38 5.77 -1.56 -9.87
N LYS A 39 5.77 -1.12 -8.61
CA LYS A 39 6.25 -1.90 -7.47
C LYS A 39 5.04 -2.36 -6.68
N TRP A 40 5.09 -3.60 -6.19
CA TRP A 40 4.01 -4.21 -5.44
C TRP A 40 4.55 -4.88 -4.17
N ALA A 41 3.72 -4.93 -3.14
CA ALA A 41 3.95 -5.72 -1.94
C ALA A 41 2.69 -6.52 -1.67
N LYS A 42 2.83 -7.83 -1.50
CA LYS A 42 1.75 -8.67 -0.99
C LYS A 42 1.53 -8.30 0.47
N VAL A 43 0.29 -8.05 0.85
CA VAL A 43 -0.06 -7.58 2.19
C VAL A 43 -1.16 -8.43 2.82
N LYS A 44 -1.13 -8.51 4.15
CA LYS A 44 -2.21 -9.10 4.94
C LYS A 44 -3.21 -8.01 5.30
N VAL A 45 -4.49 -8.34 5.20
CA VAL A 45 -5.58 -7.51 5.73
C VAL A 45 -6.08 -8.18 6.99
N VAL A 46 -5.94 -7.50 8.13
CA VAL A 46 -6.46 -7.99 9.41
C VAL A 46 -7.98 -7.91 9.38
N GLN A 47 -8.64 -8.97 9.85
CA GLN A 47 -10.10 -9.12 9.74
C GLN A 47 -10.79 -9.20 11.09
N ASP A 48 -10.06 -9.02 12.17
CA ASP A 48 -10.62 -8.92 13.49
C ASP A 48 -11.14 -7.48 13.68
N PRO A 49 -12.46 -7.26 13.78
CA PRO A 49 -13.02 -5.93 13.99
C PRO A 49 -12.60 -5.33 15.35
N ASN A 50 -12.11 -6.14 16.30
CA ASN A 50 -11.64 -5.67 17.60
C ASN A 50 -10.22 -5.11 17.56
N VAL A 51 -9.45 -5.37 16.50
CA VAL A 51 -8.09 -4.80 16.34
C VAL A 51 -8.15 -3.29 16.13
N GLY A 52 -9.29 -2.75 15.69
CA GLY A 52 -9.43 -1.34 15.39
C GLY A 52 -8.56 -0.94 14.20
N ARG A 53 -7.77 0.14 14.36
CA ARG A 53 -6.89 0.66 13.30
C ARG A 53 -5.59 -0.12 13.21
N PHE A 54 -5.19 -0.45 11.98
CA PHE A 54 -3.92 -1.10 11.68
C PHE A 54 -3.30 -0.56 10.40
N THR A 55 -2.00 -0.78 10.25
CA THR A 55 -1.22 -0.29 9.10
C THR A 55 -0.98 -1.39 8.08
N ILE A 56 -1.10 -1.05 6.79
CA ILE A 56 -0.75 -1.88 5.65
C ILE A 56 0.42 -1.20 4.88
N PRO A 57 1.55 -1.88 4.63
CA PRO A 57 1.89 -3.22 5.08
C PRO A 57 2.11 -3.27 6.60
N ASP A 58 1.84 -4.43 7.21
CA ASP A 58 2.17 -4.65 8.61
C ASP A 58 3.69 -4.85 8.80
N LYS A 59 4.16 -4.89 10.05
CA LYS A 59 5.60 -5.08 10.37
C LYS A 59 6.16 -6.44 9.94
N THR A 60 5.30 -7.41 9.63
CA THR A 60 5.71 -8.76 9.18
C THR A 60 5.83 -8.86 7.66
N SER A 61 5.35 -7.84 6.95
CA SER A 61 5.34 -7.75 5.49
C SER A 61 6.47 -6.84 5.02
N PRO A 62 7.11 -7.12 3.86
CA PRO A 62 8.09 -6.20 3.29
C PRO A 62 7.49 -4.80 3.05
N PRO A 63 8.20 -3.72 3.39
CA PRO A 63 7.71 -2.37 3.12
C PRO A 63 7.66 -2.08 1.63
N LEU A 64 6.62 -1.38 1.16
CA LEU A 64 6.56 -0.90 -0.21
C LEU A 64 7.37 0.39 -0.35
N ARG A 65 8.51 0.32 -1.03
CA ARG A 65 9.40 1.46 -1.30
C ARG A 65 9.54 1.74 -2.78
N ILE A 66 9.43 3.01 -3.17
CA ILE A 66 9.58 3.45 -4.56
C ILE A 66 10.58 4.58 -4.69
N GLU A 67 11.39 4.52 -5.72
CA GLU A 67 12.36 5.55 -6.05
C GLU A 67 11.74 6.56 -7.01
N VAL A 68 11.94 7.84 -6.72
CA VAL A 68 11.55 8.97 -7.56
C VAL A 68 12.82 9.60 -8.09
N LEU A 69 12.98 9.56 -9.41
CA LEU A 69 14.13 10.13 -10.08
C LEU A 69 13.95 11.65 -10.25
N PRO A 70 14.99 12.45 -9.99
CA PRO A 70 14.92 13.91 -9.98
C PRO A 70 14.64 14.55 -11.35
N ALA A 71 14.97 13.86 -12.44
CA ALA A 71 14.87 14.35 -13.81
C ALA A 71 13.67 13.75 -14.58
N SER A 72 12.73 13.11 -13.88
CA SER A 72 11.57 12.52 -14.54
C SER A 72 10.54 13.62 -14.89
N VAL A 73 10.03 13.56 -16.12
CA VAL A 73 9.02 14.51 -16.64
C VAL A 73 7.69 14.39 -15.88
N ASP A 74 7.42 13.22 -15.32
CA ASP A 74 6.19 12.92 -14.57
C ASP A 74 6.55 12.26 -13.22
N ASN A 75 6.68 13.08 -12.19
CA ASN A 75 7.00 12.65 -10.83
C ASN A 75 5.77 12.34 -9.98
N MET A 76 4.58 12.22 -10.58
CA MET A 76 3.35 11.97 -9.82
C MET A 76 3.34 10.54 -9.28
N LEU A 77 3.29 10.38 -7.96
CA LEU A 77 3.19 9.07 -7.33
C LEU A 77 1.73 8.58 -7.36
N HIS A 78 1.51 7.42 -7.99
CA HIS A 78 0.25 6.70 -7.94
C HIS A 78 0.40 5.49 -7.04
N PHE A 79 -0.53 5.26 -6.12
CA PHE A 79 -0.53 4.09 -5.27
C PHE A 79 -1.95 3.70 -4.84
N GLY A 80 -2.12 2.45 -4.42
CA GLY A 80 -3.40 1.95 -3.97
C GLY A 80 -3.33 0.53 -3.44
N LEU A 81 -4.40 0.13 -2.75
CA LEU A 81 -4.63 -1.23 -2.29
C LEU A 81 -5.49 -1.97 -3.32
N TYR A 82 -5.06 -3.15 -3.72
CA TYR A 82 -5.69 -3.93 -4.77
C TYR A 82 -5.95 -5.36 -4.30
N GLU A 83 -7.06 -5.92 -4.77
CA GLU A 83 -7.33 -7.36 -4.76
C GLU A 83 -7.67 -7.76 -6.19
N ILE A 84 -7.00 -8.79 -6.73
CA ILE A 84 -6.93 -8.99 -8.19
C ILE A 84 -7.58 -10.31 -8.63
N TRP A 85 -7.75 -11.29 -7.74
CA TRP A 85 -7.94 -12.70 -8.16
C TRP A 85 -9.23 -13.35 -7.69
N SER A 86 -9.89 -12.82 -6.65
CA SER A 86 -11.00 -13.55 -6.02
C SER A 86 -12.33 -13.42 -6.77
N GLY A 87 -12.52 -12.36 -7.56
CA GLY A 87 -13.83 -12.03 -8.15
C GLY A 87 -14.94 -11.75 -7.11
N LYS A 88 -14.60 -11.71 -5.81
CA LYS A 88 -15.55 -11.53 -4.71
C LYS A 88 -15.77 -10.05 -4.41
N TRP A 89 -17.01 -9.70 -4.16
CA TRP A 89 -17.36 -8.38 -3.60
C TRP A 89 -16.83 -8.23 -2.18
N LYS A 90 -16.36 -7.03 -1.86
CA LYS A 90 -15.75 -6.69 -0.58
C LYS A 90 -16.28 -5.37 -0.09
N GLY A 91 -16.51 -5.28 1.20
CA GLY A 91 -17.02 -4.07 1.82
C GLY A 91 -16.47 -3.87 3.22
N GLY A 92 -16.58 -2.63 3.69
CA GLY A 92 -16.30 -2.27 5.07
C GLY A 92 -14.84 -1.97 5.42
N LEU A 93 -13.91 -2.01 4.47
CA LEU A 93 -12.55 -1.49 4.70
C LEU A 93 -12.56 0.04 4.56
N LYS A 94 -12.09 0.74 5.60
CA LYS A 94 -11.93 2.20 5.60
C LYS A 94 -10.46 2.55 5.57
N ILE A 95 -10.07 3.46 4.68
CA ILE A 95 -8.74 4.07 4.68
C ILE A 95 -8.85 5.39 5.42
N HIS A 96 -8.15 5.51 6.54
CA HIS A 96 -8.10 6.74 7.33
C HIS A 96 -6.98 7.66 6.89
N GLN A 97 -5.82 7.08 6.56
CA GLN A 97 -4.65 7.84 6.18
C GLN A 97 -3.85 7.10 5.11
N ALA A 98 -3.31 7.88 4.18
CA ALA A 98 -2.31 7.44 3.22
C ALA A 98 -0.99 8.11 3.56
N ASN A 99 0.00 7.32 3.94
CA ASN A 99 1.31 7.79 4.36
C ASN A 99 2.32 7.62 3.22
N VAL A 100 3.04 8.71 2.92
CA VAL A 100 4.17 8.72 1.98
C VAL A 100 5.35 9.34 2.71
N THR A 101 6.29 8.51 3.14
CA THR A 101 7.42 8.95 3.97
C THR A 101 8.71 8.82 3.19
N GLU A 102 9.47 9.91 3.06
CA GLU A 102 10.83 9.84 2.51
C GLU A 102 11.71 9.01 3.45
N VAL A 103 12.40 8.01 2.90
CA VAL A 103 13.31 7.14 3.65
C VAL A 103 14.69 7.23 3.04
N THR A 104 15.71 7.36 3.89
CA THR A 104 17.09 7.23 3.45
C THR A 104 17.32 5.78 3.03
N SER A 105 17.74 5.56 1.78
CA SER A 105 18.23 4.24 1.37
C SER A 105 19.46 3.93 2.20
N ILE A 106 19.30 3.10 3.24
CA ILE A 106 20.43 2.50 3.93
C ILE A 106 21.01 1.51 2.92
N LEU A 107 22.25 1.73 2.49
CA LEU A 107 22.99 0.74 1.71
C LEU A 107 22.97 -0.56 2.51
N ALA A 108 22.28 -1.57 1.99
CA ALA A 108 22.33 -2.94 2.48
C ALA A 108 23.42 -3.69 1.70
#